data_AF-A0A528KHP2-F1
#
_entry.id   AF-A0A528KHP2-F1
#
_cell.length_a   1.000
_cell.length_b   1.000
_cell.length_c   1.000
_cell.angle_alpha   90.00
_cell.angle_beta   90.00
_cell.angle_gamma   90.00
#
_symmetry.space_group_name_H-M   'P 1'
#
loop_
_entity.id
_entity.type
_entity.pdbx_description
1 polymer ?
#
loop_
_entity_poly.entity_id
_entity_poly.type
_entity_poly.pdbx_seq_one_letter_code
_entity_poly.pdbx_strand_id
1 'polypeptide(L)'
;GNVWSNSEEDVIPAGDAAKGYTAITTQASGNTYPVVQEIVKTVYGAGKGNLEDKSRIGSVYHNLGIVNGILNVEAIRIAQEKFGHRT
;
A
#
# COMPACT_ATOMS: atom_id res chain seq x y z
N GLY A 1 18.41 -2.06 -1.10
CA GLY A 1 18.28 -0.67 -0.64
C GLY A 1 17.74 -0.57 0.77
N ASN A 2 17.57 0.67 1.17
CA ASN A 2 16.95 1.06 2.44
C ASN A 2 15.46 1.41 2.19
N VAL A 3 14.79 1.93 3.22
CA VAL A 3 13.37 2.33 3.18
C VAL A 3 13.05 3.45 2.19
N TRP A 4 14.05 4.15 1.65
CA TRP A 4 13.88 5.22 0.67
C TRP A 4 14.15 4.75 -0.77
N SER A 5 14.55 3.49 -0.94
CA SER A 5 14.94 2.88 -2.23
C SER A 5 14.33 1.48 -2.38
N ASN A 6 13.11 1.31 -1.87
CA ASN A 6 12.42 0.02 -1.79
C ASN A 6 11.23 -0.07 -2.75
N SER A 7 11.06 0.88 -3.66
CA SER A 7 9.95 0.86 -4.62
C SER A 7 10.32 0.13 -5.90
N GLU A 8 9.31 -0.37 -6.60
CA GLU A 8 9.48 -0.92 -7.93
C GLU A 8 10.05 0.13 -8.91
N GLU A 9 9.64 1.40 -8.75
CA GLU A 9 10.08 2.53 -9.57
C GLU A 9 11.58 2.84 -9.43
N ASP A 10 12.20 2.53 -8.29
CA ASP A 10 13.65 2.73 -8.07
C ASP A 10 14.51 1.77 -8.89
N VAL A 11 13.95 0.61 -9.29
CA VAL A 11 14.71 -0.49 -9.90
C VAL A 11 14.29 -0.83 -11.32
N ILE A 12 13.07 -0.46 -11.74
CA ILE A 12 12.61 -0.63 -13.13
C ILE A 12 13.64 -0.08 -14.14
N PRO A 13 14.19 1.14 -13.98
CA PRO A 13 15.15 1.70 -14.94
C PRO A 13 16.48 0.93 -15.02
N ALA A 14 16.86 0.22 -13.96
CA ALA A 14 18.10 -0.56 -13.91
C ALA A 14 17.99 -1.92 -14.64
N GLY A 15 16.78 -2.38 -14.95
CA GLY A 15 16.52 -3.59 -15.72
C GLY A 15 17.24 -4.82 -15.13
N ASP A 16 17.94 -5.57 -15.98
CA ASP A 16 18.64 -6.80 -15.58
C ASP A 16 19.73 -6.59 -14.52
N ALA A 17 20.31 -5.39 -14.43
CA ALA A 17 21.31 -5.08 -13.41
C ALA A 17 20.73 -5.05 -11.98
N ALA A 18 19.42 -4.94 -11.84
CA ALA A 18 18.74 -4.96 -10.54
C ALA A 18 18.39 -6.38 -10.05
N LYS A 19 18.66 -7.45 -10.82
CA LYS A 19 18.39 -8.82 -10.38
C LYS A 19 19.16 -9.14 -9.10
N GLY A 20 18.45 -9.60 -8.07
CA GLY A 20 19.00 -9.85 -6.73
C GLY A 20 19.01 -8.65 -5.80
N TYR A 21 18.59 -7.47 -6.28
CA TYR A 21 18.41 -6.30 -5.42
C TYR A 21 17.42 -6.61 -4.31
N THR A 22 17.89 -6.48 -3.07
CA THR A 22 17.08 -6.69 -1.87
C THR A 22 16.94 -5.37 -1.14
N ALA A 23 15.73 -5.02 -0.71
CA ALA A 23 15.46 -3.80 0.04
C ALA A 23 14.68 -4.09 1.32
N ILE A 24 14.91 -3.27 2.33
CA ILE A 24 14.14 -3.30 3.57
C ILE A 24 12.83 -2.55 3.35
N THR A 25 11.73 -3.11 3.82
CA THR A 25 10.41 -2.47 3.81
C THR A 25 9.64 -2.77 5.09
N THR A 26 8.82 -1.82 5.55
CA THR A 26 7.85 -2.02 6.64
C THR A 26 6.55 -2.65 6.16
N GLN A 27 6.30 -2.64 4.85
CA GLN A 27 5.15 -3.23 4.19
C GLN A 27 5.61 -3.89 2.89
N ALA A 28 5.41 -5.19 2.77
CA ALA A 28 5.79 -5.92 1.56
C ALA A 28 4.85 -5.57 0.40
N SER A 29 5.40 -5.55 -0.82
CA SER A 29 4.59 -5.60 -2.02
C SER A 29 3.91 -6.96 -2.18
N GLY A 30 2.89 -7.00 -3.02
CA GLY A 30 2.04 -8.16 -3.25
C GLY A 30 0.57 -7.79 -3.26
N ASN A 31 -0.20 -8.50 -4.08
CA ASN A 31 -1.64 -8.33 -4.23
C ASN A 31 -2.45 -9.52 -3.69
N THR A 32 -1.79 -10.47 -3.03
CA THR A 32 -2.40 -11.67 -2.45
C THR A 32 -2.98 -11.45 -1.06
N TYR A 33 -2.69 -10.29 -0.43
CA TYR A 33 -3.26 -9.95 0.87
C TYR A 33 -4.78 -9.77 0.77
N PRO A 34 -5.58 -10.33 1.70
CA PRO A 34 -7.04 -10.26 1.65
C PRO A 34 -7.59 -8.83 1.52
N VAL A 35 -7.01 -7.88 2.24
CA VAL A 35 -7.42 -6.46 2.18
C VAL A 35 -7.20 -5.85 0.78
N VAL A 36 -6.10 -6.22 0.10
CA VAL A 36 -5.82 -5.72 -1.25
C VAL A 36 -6.85 -6.31 -2.23
N GLN A 37 -7.16 -7.60 -2.11
CA GLN A 37 -8.17 -8.26 -2.95
C GLN A 37 -9.58 -7.66 -2.73
N GLU A 38 -9.92 -7.33 -1.49
CA GLU A 38 -11.18 -6.68 -1.16
C GLU A 38 -11.26 -5.26 -1.76
N ILE A 39 -10.18 -4.47 -1.68
CA ILE A 39 -10.09 -3.15 -2.32
C ILE A 39 -10.27 -3.28 -3.84
N VAL A 40 -9.63 -4.27 -4.47
CA VAL A 40 -9.80 -4.56 -5.91
C VAL A 40 -11.27 -4.84 -6.23
N LYS A 41 -11.91 -5.73 -5.47
CA LYS A 41 -13.31 -6.09 -5.68
C LYS A 41 -14.27 -4.91 -5.48
N THR A 42 -14.10 -4.16 -4.40
CA THR A 42 -15.09 -3.19 -3.92
C THR A 42 -14.89 -1.78 -4.49
N VAL A 43 -13.64 -1.34 -4.65
CA VAL A 43 -13.31 0.02 -5.09
C VAL A 43 -13.01 0.02 -6.58
N TYR A 44 -12.02 -0.77 -7.01
CA TYR A 44 -11.63 -0.81 -8.42
C TYR A 44 -12.71 -1.50 -9.28
N GLY A 45 -13.36 -2.55 -8.77
CA GLY A 45 -14.49 -3.23 -9.43
C GLY A 45 -15.72 -2.35 -9.60
N ALA A 46 -15.90 -1.35 -8.73
CA ALA A 46 -16.95 -0.34 -8.85
C ALA A 46 -16.53 0.88 -9.69
N GLY A 47 -15.34 0.88 -10.30
CA GLY A 47 -14.82 2.00 -11.09
C GLY A 47 -14.44 3.23 -10.27
N LYS A 48 -14.27 3.09 -8.95
CA LYS A 48 -13.93 4.18 -8.03
C LYS A 48 -12.45 4.21 -7.62
N GLY A 49 -11.63 3.36 -8.23
CA GLY A 49 -10.19 3.37 -8.04
C GLY A 49 -9.55 4.59 -8.70
N ASN A 50 -8.50 5.12 -8.08
CA ASN A 50 -7.83 6.34 -8.52
C ASN A 50 -6.47 6.10 -9.22
N LEU A 51 -5.97 4.86 -9.25
CA LEU A 51 -4.77 4.54 -10.02
C LEU A 51 -5.08 4.58 -11.52
N GLU A 52 -4.33 5.41 -12.25
CA GLU A 52 -4.33 5.43 -13.72
C GLU A 52 -3.82 4.10 -14.28
N ASP A 53 -2.70 3.60 -13.73
CA ASP A 53 -2.15 2.29 -14.05
C ASP A 53 -2.50 1.26 -12.96
N LYS A 54 -3.43 0.35 -13.29
CA LYS A 54 -3.88 -0.73 -12.40
C LYS A 54 -2.80 -1.80 -12.16
N SER A 55 -1.73 -1.85 -12.96
CA SER A 55 -0.61 -2.79 -12.74
C SER A 55 0.11 -2.51 -11.42
N ARG A 56 0.00 -1.27 -10.90
CA ARG A 56 0.60 -0.83 -9.63
C ARG A 56 -0.16 -1.26 -8.38
N ILE A 57 -1.31 -1.93 -8.52
CA ILE A 57 -2.04 -2.48 -7.38
C ILE A 57 -1.19 -3.56 -6.72
N GLY A 58 -0.87 -3.34 -5.44
CA GLY A 58 0.00 -4.22 -4.67
C GLY A 58 1.48 -3.85 -4.74
N SER A 59 1.87 -2.78 -5.45
CA SER A 59 3.21 -2.21 -5.32
C SER A 59 3.52 -1.83 -3.87
N VAL A 60 4.81 -1.69 -3.53
CA VAL A 60 5.22 -1.26 -2.18
C VAL A 60 4.52 0.05 -1.78
N TYR A 61 4.40 1.01 -2.70
CA TYR A 61 3.74 2.29 -2.41
C TYR A 61 2.21 2.19 -2.31
N HIS A 62 1.57 1.35 -3.12
CA HIS A 62 0.14 1.09 -2.95
C HIS A 62 -0.15 0.48 -1.57
N ASN A 63 0.64 -0.52 -1.16
CA ASN A 63 0.47 -1.17 0.13
C ASN A 63 0.83 -0.24 1.29
N LEU A 64 1.80 0.66 1.12
CA LEU A 64 2.10 1.72 2.11
C LEU A 64 0.89 2.64 2.33
N GLY A 65 0.22 3.07 1.26
CA GLY A 65 -0.99 3.87 1.35
C GLY A 65 -2.10 3.15 2.12
N ILE A 66 -2.28 1.85 1.87
CA ILE A 66 -3.27 1.02 2.59
C ILE A 66 -2.93 0.94 4.07
N VAL A 67 -1.70 0.60 4.42
CA VAL A 67 -1.27 0.50 5.83
C VAL A 67 -1.43 1.84 6.54
N ASN A 68 -1.04 2.94 5.90
CA ASN A 68 -1.23 4.28 6.46
C ASN A 68 -2.72 4.59 6.69
N GLY A 69 -3.60 4.25 5.75
CA GLY A 69 -5.05 4.40 5.90
C GLY A 69 -5.60 3.61 7.09
N ILE A 70 -5.20 2.35 7.23
CA ILE A 70 -5.58 1.48 8.36
C ILE A 70 -5.13 2.12 9.69
N LEU A 71 -3.87 2.51 9.79
CA LEU A 71 -3.32 3.07 11.02
C LEU A 71 -4.03 4.36 11.44
N ASN A 72 -4.34 5.25 10.49
CA ASN A 72 -5.08 6.48 10.80
C ASN A 72 -6.52 6.19 11.25
N VAL A 73 -7.22 5.29 10.57
CA VAL A 73 -8.60 4.90 10.95
C VAL A 73 -8.63 4.27 12.34
N GLU A 74 -7.70 3.36 12.63
CA GLU A 74 -7.63 2.70 13.92
C GLU A 74 -7.22 3.65 15.06
N ALA A 75 -6.31 4.60 14.79
CA ALA A 75 -5.97 5.64 15.75
C ALA A 75 -7.19 6.50 16.11
N ILE A 76 -8.00 6.89 15.12
CA ILE A 76 -9.23 7.64 15.34
C ILE A 76 -10.25 6.79 16.11
N ARG A 77 -10.45 5.52 15.75
CA ARG A 77 -11.36 4.60 16.44
C ARG A 77 -11.04 4.50 17.93
N ILE A 78 -9.77 4.26 18.27
CA ILE A 78 -9.31 4.18 19.66
C ILE A 78 -9.46 5.52 20.38
N ALA A 79 -9.19 6.64 19.70
CA ALA A 79 -9.39 7.97 20.29
C ALA A 79 -10.87 8.25 20.59
N GLN A 80 -11.78 7.86 19.69
CA GLN A 80 -13.23 7.98 19.90
C GLN A 80 -13.71 7.11 21.07
N GLU A 81 -13.20 5.87 21.19
CA GLU A 81 -13.49 4.99 22.34
C GLU A 81 -13.03 5.60 23.67
N LYS A 82 -11.87 6.26 23.68
CA LYS A 82 -11.27 6.83 24.90
C LYS A 82 -11.85 8.19 25.30
N PHE A 83 -12.13 9.06 24.33
CA PHE A 83 -12.46 10.47 24.58
C PHE A 83 -13.91 10.83 24.23
N GLY A 84 -14.71 9.87 23.77
CA GLY A 84 -16.08 10.04 23.32
C GLY A 84 -16.17 10.36 21.83
N HIS A 85 -17.30 10.00 21.20
CA HIS A 85 -17.58 10.28 19.80
C HIS A 85 -17.83 11.78 19.59
N ARG A 86 -16.79 12.50 19.19
CA ARG A 86 -16.87 13.91 18.75
C ARG A 86 -16.84 13.91 17.23
N THR A 87 -18.00 14.18 16.62
CA THR A 87 -18.17 14.44 15.19
C THR A 87 -17.91 15.91 14.88
#